data_AF-A0A3C1Y9Z2-F1
#
_entry.id   AF-A0A3C1Y9Z2-F1
#
_cell.length_a   1.000
_cell.length_b   1.000
_cell.length_c   1.000
_cell.angle_alpha   90.00
_cell.angle_beta   90.00
_cell.angle_gamma   90.00
#
_symmetry.space_group_name_H-M   'P 1'
#
loop_
_entity.id
_entity.type
_entity.pdbx_description
1 polymer ?
#
loop_
_entity_poly.entity_id
_entity_poly.type
_entity_poly.pdbx_seq_one_letter_code
_entity_poly.pdbx_strand_id
1 'polypeptide(L)'
;MNNQKKERQVNDYVLLFSAGAALGTIFLWGASYIFPEGEIVEGRRVFENIPKYLQYLFYLLSASSIFISGYLFSLRAKNWARGTEEKRKVKISQRIVSLFDGLLMRTLLRFKAAGLMHSMIYIGFLGLFAGTITLEIHHLMPPSLKFLQGTTYLIYSFTLELASLVYLGGIAWALYRRIFGTEERLKTKTKMDDYLTLALLGFMGVSGLTTEAGRIIVEGFPDYEKWSFVGYFIAELLPIENGVTFHRISWILHVISFFIFLIVLPQSKLRHIVTSPVNMYLSPKERPKGAMKDIGNLMELDDIDSVGVELIENFTWKQLVDLDACTVCGRCTSVCPANLTGKPLDPREIILKVGQVMSDTGEPPVPATVTTPIDLKVKTSSVFERVTPEELWACTSCKACDEICPV
;
A
#
# COMPACT_ATOMS: atom_id res chain seq x y z
N MET A 1 -29.36 11.04 32.58
CA MET A 1 -29.04 10.86 31.15
C MET A 1 -27.56 11.19 30.96
N ASN A 2 -26.71 10.16 30.97
CA ASN A 2 -25.26 10.33 30.82
C ASN A 2 -24.96 10.78 29.39
N ASN A 3 -24.73 12.08 29.22
CA ASN A 3 -24.21 12.65 27.98
C ASN A 3 -22.69 12.37 27.94
N GLN A 4 -22.30 11.10 28.03
CA GLN A 4 -20.94 10.68 27.70
C GLN A 4 -20.81 10.83 26.19
N LYS A 5 -20.22 11.96 25.79
CA LYS A 5 -19.83 12.23 24.40
C LYS A 5 -18.94 11.06 23.99
N LYS A 6 -19.48 10.14 23.17
CA LYS A 6 -18.75 8.95 22.71
C LYS A 6 -17.44 9.42 22.08
N GLU A 7 -16.32 9.07 22.70
CA GLU A 7 -15.02 9.43 22.15
C GLU A 7 -14.90 8.81 20.77
N ARG A 8 -14.55 9.63 19.77
CA ARG A 8 -14.38 9.16 18.40
C ARG A 8 -13.19 8.21 18.37
N GLN A 9 -13.41 7.03 17.81
CA GLN A 9 -12.36 6.02 17.65
C GLN A 9 -11.57 6.29 16.36
N VAL A 10 -10.40 5.66 16.21
CA VAL A 10 -9.50 5.89 15.05
C VAL A 10 -10.19 5.65 13.71
N ASN A 11 -11.08 4.65 13.63
CA ASN A 11 -11.88 4.38 12.43
C ASN A 11 -12.76 5.56 12.02
N ASP A 12 -13.33 6.31 12.97
CA ASP A 12 -14.19 7.46 12.69
C ASP A 12 -13.38 8.57 11.99
N TYR A 13 -12.13 8.79 12.43
CA TYR A 13 -11.24 9.75 11.80
C TYR A 13 -10.82 9.33 10.39
N VAL A 14 -10.52 8.04 10.17
CA VAL A 14 -10.21 7.51 8.83
C VAL A 14 -11.39 7.71 7.88
N LEU A 15 -12.61 7.42 8.35
CA LEU A 15 -13.82 7.57 7.55
C LEU A 15 -14.11 9.05 7.23
N LEU A 16 -14.01 9.94 8.22
CA LEU A 16 -14.22 11.39 8.02
C LEU A 16 -13.19 12.00 7.06
N PHE A 17 -11.91 11.62 7.19
CA PHE A 17 -10.87 12.08 6.28
C PHE A 17 -11.16 11.65 4.84
N SER A 18 -11.58 10.40 4.66
CA SER A 18 -11.88 9.84 3.34
C SER A 18 -13.15 10.44 2.71
N ALA A 19 -14.17 10.71 3.52
CA ALA A 19 -15.36 11.45 3.09
C ALA A 19 -15.01 12.90 2.67
N GLY A 20 -14.16 13.58 3.45
CA GLY A 20 -13.66 14.91 3.12
C GLY A 20 -12.86 14.92 1.81
N ALA A 21 -11.98 13.94 1.61
CA ALA A 21 -11.23 13.78 0.36
C ALA A 21 -12.15 13.54 -0.85
N ALA A 22 -13.14 12.64 -0.72
CA ALA A 22 -14.09 12.35 -1.78
C ALA A 22 -14.94 13.58 -2.17
N LEU A 23 -15.46 14.31 -1.17
CA LEU A 23 -16.19 15.56 -1.40
C LEU A 23 -15.29 16.64 -2.01
N GLY A 24 -14.04 16.73 -1.56
CA GLY A 24 -13.03 17.63 -2.11
C GLY A 24 -12.78 17.36 -3.60
N THR A 25 -12.68 16.10 -4.02
CA THR A 25 -12.54 15.72 -5.43
C THR A 25 -13.71 16.24 -6.27
N ILE A 26 -14.95 16.05 -5.83
CA ILE A 26 -16.14 16.52 -6.56
C ILE A 26 -16.21 18.05 -6.57
N PHE A 27 -15.89 18.69 -5.45
CA PHE A 27 -15.88 20.15 -5.34
C PHE A 27 -14.86 20.79 -6.28
N LEU A 28 -13.62 20.30 -6.27
CA LEU A 28 -12.55 20.82 -7.13
C LEU A 28 -12.85 20.58 -8.62
N TRP A 29 -13.38 19.41 -8.96
CA TRP A 29 -13.85 19.14 -10.32
C TRP A 29 -14.97 20.08 -10.73
N GLY A 30 -16.00 20.29 -9.89
CA GLY A 30 -17.07 21.24 -10.16
C GLY A 30 -16.57 22.68 -10.33
N ALA A 31 -15.61 23.09 -9.49
CA ALA A 31 -15.00 24.41 -9.56
C ALA A 31 -14.17 24.61 -10.83
N SER A 32 -13.59 23.54 -11.41
CA SER A 32 -12.80 23.63 -12.64
C SER A 32 -13.59 24.18 -13.84
N TYR A 33 -14.92 23.99 -13.89
CA TYR A 33 -15.78 24.54 -14.95
C TYR A 33 -15.88 26.06 -14.96
N ILE A 34 -15.47 26.73 -13.88
CA ILE A 34 -15.42 28.19 -13.81
C ILE A 34 -14.33 28.73 -14.74
N PHE A 35 -13.30 27.92 -15.03
CA PHE A 35 -12.13 28.35 -15.77
C PHE A 35 -12.07 27.67 -17.15
N PRO A 36 -11.97 28.43 -18.26
CA PRO A 36 -11.72 27.83 -19.57
C PRO A 36 -10.31 27.21 -19.62
N GLU A 37 -10.04 26.31 -20.57
CA GLU A 37 -8.72 25.65 -20.63
C GLU A 37 -7.55 26.58 -20.98
N GLY A 38 -7.81 27.71 -21.64
CA GLY A 38 -6.80 28.67 -22.09
C GLY A 38 -6.00 28.19 -23.32
N GLU A 39 -5.02 29.00 -23.75
CA GLU A 39 -4.05 28.60 -24.79
C GLU A 39 -2.98 27.67 -24.20
N ILE A 40 -2.55 26.68 -24.99
CA ILE A 40 -1.55 25.70 -24.61
C ILE A 40 -0.34 25.88 -25.54
N VAL A 41 0.80 26.27 -24.97
CA VAL A 41 2.07 26.39 -25.68
C VAL A 41 2.93 25.19 -25.31
N GLU A 42 3.23 24.31 -26.28
CA GLU A 42 4.07 23.12 -26.09
C GLU A 42 3.70 22.31 -24.82
N GLY A 43 2.48 21.79 -24.81
CA GLY A 43 1.93 20.99 -23.71
C GLY A 43 0.71 20.21 -24.20
N ARG A 44 0.21 19.30 -23.36
CA ARG A 44 -0.90 18.42 -23.74
C ARG A 44 -2.25 18.86 -23.17
N ARG A 45 -3.32 18.55 -23.91
CA ARG A 45 -4.69 18.56 -23.37
C ARG A 45 -4.91 17.30 -22.55
N VAL A 46 -5.37 17.48 -21.31
CA VAL A 46 -5.46 16.38 -20.32
C VAL A 46 -6.46 15.31 -20.74
N PHE A 47 -7.61 15.72 -21.28
CA PHE A 47 -8.68 14.82 -21.73
C PHE A 47 -8.84 14.81 -23.26
N GLU A 48 -7.74 14.97 -24.00
CA GLU A 48 -7.76 14.91 -25.46
C GLU A 48 -8.43 13.61 -25.94
N ASN A 49 -9.35 13.71 -26.91
CA ASN A 49 -10.09 12.56 -27.42
C ASN A 49 -10.90 11.74 -26.36
N ILE A 50 -11.15 12.28 -25.15
CA ILE A 50 -11.99 11.66 -24.12
C ILE A 50 -13.34 12.39 -24.03
N PRO A 51 -14.47 11.75 -24.38
CA PRO A 51 -15.80 12.35 -24.27
C PRO A 51 -16.16 12.83 -22.86
N LYS A 52 -16.96 13.90 -22.77
CA LYS A 52 -17.36 14.51 -21.49
C LYS A 52 -18.04 13.52 -20.53
N TYR A 53 -18.87 12.60 -21.02
CA TYR A 53 -19.51 11.61 -20.16
C TYR A 53 -18.51 10.66 -19.47
N LEU A 54 -17.38 10.33 -20.14
CA LEU A 54 -16.30 9.54 -19.52
C LEU A 54 -15.53 10.35 -18.48
N GLN A 55 -15.32 11.65 -18.72
CA GLN A 55 -14.72 12.56 -17.74
C GLN A 55 -15.60 12.63 -16.47
N TYR A 56 -16.92 12.75 -16.63
CA TYR A 56 -17.85 12.82 -15.49
C TYR A 56 -17.82 11.51 -14.68
N LEU A 57 -17.84 10.38 -15.40
CA LEU A 57 -17.72 9.06 -14.79
C LEU A 57 -16.40 8.91 -14.04
N PHE A 58 -15.28 9.38 -14.61
CA PHE A 58 -13.97 9.35 -13.96
C PHE A 58 -13.96 10.06 -12.60
N TYR A 59 -14.50 11.28 -12.50
CA TYR A 59 -14.53 12.00 -11.23
C TYR A 59 -15.48 11.38 -10.20
N LEU A 60 -16.64 10.89 -10.64
CA LEU A 60 -17.58 10.18 -9.76
C LEU A 60 -16.99 8.86 -9.23
N LEU A 61 -16.31 8.09 -10.09
CA LEU A 61 -15.63 6.86 -9.69
C LEU A 61 -14.40 7.15 -8.83
N SER A 62 -13.68 8.24 -9.06
CA SER A 62 -12.56 8.68 -8.22
C SER A 62 -13.03 9.00 -6.80
N ALA A 63 -14.07 9.83 -6.65
CA ALA A 63 -14.63 10.15 -5.34
C ALA A 63 -15.19 8.90 -4.63
N SER A 64 -15.90 8.05 -5.37
CA SER A 64 -16.47 6.81 -4.82
C SER A 64 -15.38 5.83 -4.39
N SER A 65 -14.34 5.62 -5.19
CA SER A 65 -13.23 4.71 -4.87
C SER A 65 -12.38 5.20 -3.70
N ILE A 66 -12.12 6.51 -3.59
CA ILE A 66 -11.48 7.12 -2.41
C ILE A 66 -12.30 6.84 -1.15
N PHE A 67 -13.61 7.09 -1.20
CA PHE A 67 -14.48 6.85 -0.04
C PHE A 67 -14.56 5.36 0.32
N ILE A 68 -14.74 4.47 -0.66
CA ILE A 68 -14.79 3.01 -0.44
C ILE A 68 -13.46 2.51 0.13
N SER A 69 -12.33 2.91 -0.44
CA SER A 69 -11.01 2.51 0.07
C SER A 69 -10.79 2.99 1.51
N GLY A 70 -11.17 4.23 1.79
CA GLY A 70 -11.16 4.81 3.13
C GLY A 70 -12.07 4.08 4.12
N TYR A 71 -13.29 3.73 3.70
CA TYR A 71 -14.20 2.91 4.49
C TYR A 71 -13.58 1.54 4.80
N LEU A 72 -12.98 0.87 3.82
CA LEU A 72 -12.31 -0.41 4.02
C LEU A 72 -11.09 -0.32 4.96
N PHE A 73 -10.31 0.76 4.91
CA PHE A 73 -9.28 1.04 5.90
C PHE A 73 -9.87 1.35 7.29
N SER A 74 -11.02 2.01 7.35
CA SER A 74 -11.69 2.30 8.63
C SER A 74 -12.14 1.00 9.33
N LEU A 75 -12.54 -0.04 8.59
CA LEU A 75 -12.85 -1.36 9.15
C LEU A 75 -11.62 -2.01 9.80
N ARG A 76 -10.44 -1.88 9.18
CA ARG A 76 -9.19 -2.36 9.81
C ARG A 76 -8.84 -1.55 11.05
N ALA A 77 -8.98 -0.23 11.00
CA ALA A 77 -8.76 0.63 12.15
C ALA A 77 -9.69 0.31 13.32
N LYS A 78 -10.94 -0.07 13.03
CA LYS A 78 -11.89 -0.56 14.03
C LYS A 78 -11.39 -1.85 14.67
N ASN A 79 -10.80 -2.75 13.88
CA ASN A 79 -10.22 -3.99 14.38
C ASN A 79 -9.02 -3.72 15.31
N TRP A 80 -8.15 -2.77 14.98
CA TRP A 80 -7.03 -2.37 15.85
C TRP A 80 -7.50 -1.74 17.16
N ALA A 81 -8.66 -1.08 17.18
CA ALA A 81 -9.24 -0.46 18.36
C ALA A 81 -9.80 -1.46 19.40
N ARG A 82 -9.82 -2.76 19.10
CA ARG A 82 -10.16 -3.83 20.06
C ARG A 82 -9.09 -4.03 21.13
N GLY A 83 -7.84 -3.65 20.82
CA GLY A 83 -6.73 -3.85 21.73
C GLY A 83 -6.74 -2.88 22.90
N THR A 84 -6.07 -3.28 23.99
CA THR A 84 -5.85 -2.46 25.18
C THR A 84 -5.06 -1.18 24.88
N GLU A 85 -5.18 -0.20 25.77
CA GLU A 85 -4.45 1.06 25.67
C GLU A 85 -2.94 0.84 25.84
N GLU A 86 -2.14 1.36 24.91
CA GLU A 86 -0.69 1.49 25.04
C GLU A 86 -0.28 2.94 24.86
N LYS A 87 0.33 3.52 25.90
CA LYS A 87 0.92 4.87 25.86
C LYS A 87 2.38 4.77 25.44
N ARG A 88 2.77 5.55 24.43
CA ARG A 88 4.16 5.66 23.96
C ARG A 88 4.67 7.08 24.14
N LYS A 89 5.35 7.35 25.25
CA LYS A 89 5.98 8.63 25.59
C LYS A 89 7.35 8.73 24.91
N VAL A 90 7.31 8.87 23.59
CA VAL A 90 8.50 9.05 22.75
C VAL A 90 8.46 10.41 22.05
N LYS A 91 9.64 10.96 21.73
CA LYS A 91 9.73 12.26 21.05
C LYS A 91 9.20 12.12 19.62
N ILE A 92 8.47 13.13 19.15
CA ILE A 92 7.97 13.18 17.75
C ILE A 92 9.13 13.10 16.76
N SER A 93 10.29 13.69 17.07
CA SER A 93 11.49 13.60 16.22
C SER A 93 11.94 12.16 15.98
N GLN A 94 11.86 11.29 16.98
CA GLN A 94 12.21 9.86 16.82
C GLN A 94 11.22 9.16 15.89
N ARG A 95 9.92 9.48 16.00
CA ARG A 95 8.88 8.95 15.12
C ARG A 95 9.09 9.37 13.67
N ILE A 96 9.45 10.64 13.45
CA ILE A 96 9.76 11.17 12.12
C ILE A 96 10.99 10.48 11.54
N VAL A 97 12.06 10.29 12.32
CA VAL A 97 13.26 9.57 11.85
C VAL A 97 12.92 8.14 11.43
N SER A 98 12.18 7.38 12.25
CA SER A 98 11.76 6.02 11.90
C SER A 98 10.86 5.99 10.66
N LEU A 99 9.96 6.97 10.51
CA LEU A 99 9.14 7.10 9.29
C LEU A 99 10.02 7.29 8.05
N PHE A 100 10.98 8.22 8.10
CA PHE A 100 11.90 8.45 6.98
C PHE A 100 12.84 7.27 6.71
N ASP A 101 13.21 6.49 7.72
CA ASP A 101 13.95 5.25 7.51
C ASP A 101 13.14 4.23 6.67
N GLY A 102 11.82 4.20 6.84
CA GLY A 102 10.90 3.45 5.99
C GLY A 102 10.72 4.06 4.59
N LEU A 103 10.41 5.36 4.51
CA LEU A 103 10.16 6.07 3.22
C LEU A 103 11.40 6.08 2.31
N LEU A 104 12.60 6.17 2.89
CA LEU A 104 13.86 6.13 2.14
C LEU A 104 14.38 4.70 1.92
N MET A 105 13.56 3.67 2.20
CA MET A 105 13.88 2.25 2.02
C MET A 105 15.14 1.77 2.78
N ARG A 106 15.62 2.51 3.79
CA ARG A 106 16.89 2.22 4.49
C ARG A 106 16.86 0.86 5.19
N THR A 107 15.73 0.51 5.81
CA THR A 107 15.57 -0.79 6.48
C THR A 107 15.52 -1.95 5.48
N LEU A 108 14.87 -1.77 4.33
CA LEU A 108 14.77 -2.77 3.28
C LEU A 108 16.08 -3.00 2.55
N LEU A 109 16.86 -1.94 2.31
CA LEU A 109 18.17 -1.94 1.64
C LEU A 109 19.27 -2.68 2.41
N ARG A 110 19.05 -3.02 3.69
CA ARG A 110 19.89 -3.98 4.42
C ARG A 110 20.05 -5.31 3.67
N PHE A 111 19.11 -5.67 2.79
CA PHE A 111 19.21 -6.78 1.85
C PHE A 111 19.20 -6.24 0.42
N LYS A 112 20.40 -5.98 -0.12
CA LYS A 112 20.62 -5.18 -1.33
C LYS A 112 19.73 -5.54 -2.51
N ALA A 113 19.69 -6.81 -2.93
CA ALA A 113 18.90 -7.22 -4.10
C ALA A 113 17.39 -6.98 -3.91
N ALA A 114 16.82 -7.46 -2.80
CA ALA A 114 15.40 -7.30 -2.51
C ALA A 114 15.00 -5.84 -2.25
N GLY A 115 15.89 -5.08 -1.60
CA GLY A 115 15.69 -3.67 -1.30
C GLY A 115 15.78 -2.79 -2.55
N LEU A 116 16.74 -3.03 -3.44
CA LEU A 116 16.87 -2.31 -4.71
C LEU A 116 15.64 -2.57 -5.61
N MET A 117 15.25 -3.84 -5.76
CA MET A 117 14.05 -4.22 -6.50
C MET A 117 12.79 -3.49 -5.99
N HIS A 118 12.56 -3.46 -4.67
CA HIS A 118 11.44 -2.70 -4.10
C HIS A 118 11.60 -1.19 -4.26
N SER A 119 12.83 -0.67 -4.17
CA SER A 119 13.09 0.76 -4.38
C SER A 119 12.76 1.20 -5.80
N MET A 120 13.05 0.36 -6.80
CA MET A 120 12.64 0.61 -8.19
C MET A 120 11.11 0.70 -8.32
N ILE A 121 10.38 -0.26 -7.75
CA ILE A 121 8.91 -0.24 -7.74
C ILE A 121 8.39 1.01 -7.02
N TYR A 122 8.92 1.30 -5.83
CA TYR A 122 8.42 2.39 -4.98
C TYR A 122 8.73 3.77 -5.55
N ILE A 123 9.96 4.04 -5.94
CA ILE A 123 10.37 5.34 -6.50
C ILE A 123 9.70 5.55 -7.85
N GLY A 124 9.65 4.51 -8.71
CA GLY A 124 8.95 4.58 -9.97
C GLY A 124 7.46 4.85 -9.78
N PHE A 125 6.77 4.09 -8.91
CA PHE A 125 5.36 4.31 -8.61
C PHE A 125 5.09 5.70 -8.02
N LEU A 126 5.90 6.17 -7.05
CA LEU A 126 5.73 7.50 -6.48
C LEU A 126 6.00 8.61 -7.49
N GLY A 127 6.99 8.45 -8.37
CA GLY A 127 7.26 9.38 -9.46
C GLY A 127 6.07 9.49 -10.41
N LEU A 128 5.53 8.34 -10.84
CA LEU A 128 4.34 8.29 -11.69
C LEU A 128 3.09 8.87 -11.00
N PHE A 129 2.88 8.52 -9.73
CA PHE A 129 1.76 9.03 -8.94
C PHE A 129 1.86 10.56 -8.73
N ALA A 130 3.06 11.07 -8.44
CA ALA A 130 3.31 12.50 -8.36
C ALA A 130 3.09 13.19 -9.71
N GLY A 131 3.46 12.54 -10.81
CA GLY A 131 3.13 12.96 -12.18
C GLY A 131 1.64 13.13 -12.39
N THR A 132 0.84 12.11 -12.08
CA THR A 132 -0.62 12.13 -12.19
C THR A 132 -1.24 13.24 -11.33
N ILE A 133 -0.80 13.41 -10.07
CA ILE A 133 -1.28 14.50 -9.21
C ILE A 133 -0.93 15.86 -9.80
N THR A 134 0.30 16.01 -10.31
CA THR A 134 0.79 17.27 -10.89
C THR A 134 -0.02 17.63 -12.14
N LEU A 135 -0.33 16.65 -12.99
CA LEU A 135 -1.21 16.82 -14.15
C LEU A 135 -2.62 17.25 -13.73
N GLU A 136 -3.18 16.62 -12.70
CA GLU A 136 -4.52 16.94 -12.22
C GLU A 136 -4.56 18.36 -11.61
N ILE A 137 -3.56 18.75 -10.83
CA ILE A 137 -3.44 20.12 -10.31
C ILE A 137 -3.36 21.10 -11.49
N HIS A 138 -2.54 20.82 -12.50
CA HIS A 138 -2.47 21.64 -13.71
C HIS A 138 -3.83 21.74 -14.42
N HIS A 139 -4.57 20.63 -14.51
CA HIS A 139 -5.88 20.60 -15.16
C HIS A 139 -6.90 21.50 -14.45
N LEU A 140 -6.93 21.44 -13.12
CA LEU A 140 -7.90 22.16 -12.27
C LEU A 140 -7.56 23.64 -12.05
N MET A 141 -6.34 24.07 -12.39
CA MET A 141 -5.88 25.45 -12.25
C MET A 141 -6.48 26.39 -13.30
N PRO A 142 -6.73 27.67 -12.96
CA PRO A 142 -7.11 28.68 -13.94
C PRO A 142 -5.99 28.90 -14.98
N PRO A 143 -6.31 29.38 -16.20
CA PRO A 143 -5.34 29.58 -17.29
C PRO A 143 -4.04 30.28 -16.89
N SER A 144 -4.11 31.33 -16.05
CA SER A 144 -2.95 32.10 -15.63
C SER A 144 -1.98 31.35 -14.70
N LEU A 145 -2.41 30.23 -14.12
CA LEU A 145 -1.61 29.40 -13.20
C LEU A 145 -1.22 28.05 -13.80
N LYS A 146 -1.59 27.79 -15.05
CA LYS A 146 -1.22 26.56 -15.75
C LYS A 146 0.28 26.54 -16.05
N PHE A 147 0.98 25.53 -15.52
CA PHE A 147 2.45 25.49 -15.49
C PHE A 147 3.11 24.37 -16.33
N LEU A 148 2.38 23.34 -16.78
CA LEU A 148 2.92 22.25 -17.60
C LEU A 148 2.95 22.64 -19.08
N GLN A 149 3.81 23.58 -19.43
CA GLN A 149 3.99 24.12 -20.78
C GLN A 149 5.48 24.32 -21.08
N GLY A 150 5.85 24.26 -22.37
CA GLY A 150 7.23 24.42 -22.84
C GLY A 150 8.21 23.50 -22.13
N THR A 151 9.37 24.04 -21.73
CA THR A 151 10.43 23.28 -21.05
C THR A 151 9.94 22.53 -19.79
N THR A 152 8.98 23.09 -19.05
CA THR A 152 8.43 22.41 -17.86
C THR A 152 7.72 21.12 -18.25
N TYR A 153 6.96 21.14 -19.34
CA TYR A 153 6.31 19.94 -19.87
C TYR A 153 7.34 18.91 -20.36
N LEU A 154 8.40 19.34 -21.04
CA LEU A 154 9.45 18.44 -21.53
C LEU A 154 10.15 17.69 -20.39
N ILE A 155 10.54 18.40 -19.33
CA ILE A 155 11.17 17.80 -18.13
C ILE A 155 10.19 16.85 -17.44
N TYR A 156 8.92 17.28 -17.31
CA TYR A 156 7.85 16.47 -16.73
C TYR A 156 7.68 15.15 -17.50
N SER A 157 7.49 15.21 -18.82
CA SER A 157 7.32 14.04 -19.69
C SER A 157 8.52 13.09 -19.59
N PHE A 158 9.74 13.60 -19.79
CA PHE A 158 10.96 12.81 -19.69
C PHE A 158 11.12 12.09 -18.34
N THR A 159 10.80 12.79 -17.24
CA THR A 159 10.90 12.23 -15.89
C THR A 159 9.92 11.09 -15.67
N LEU A 160 8.70 11.19 -16.22
CA LEU A 160 7.71 10.12 -16.14
C LEU A 160 8.09 8.91 -16.97
N GLU A 161 8.73 9.09 -18.11
CA GLU A 161 9.24 7.98 -18.91
C GLU A 161 10.34 7.20 -18.19
N LEU A 162 11.28 7.92 -17.55
CA LEU A 162 12.29 7.29 -16.71
C LEU A 162 11.67 6.55 -15.51
N ALA A 163 10.68 7.17 -14.85
CA ALA A 163 9.96 6.56 -13.74
C ALA A 163 9.20 5.30 -14.18
N SER A 164 8.58 5.30 -15.37
CA SER A 164 7.92 4.15 -15.99
C SER A 164 8.88 2.99 -16.22
N LEU A 165 10.06 3.25 -16.78
CA LEU A 165 11.07 2.21 -17.00
C LEU A 165 11.60 1.62 -15.70
N VAL A 166 11.89 2.47 -14.71
CA VAL A 166 12.33 2.03 -13.38
C VAL A 166 11.24 1.20 -12.69
N TYR A 167 10.00 1.67 -12.72
CA TYR A 167 8.85 0.97 -12.18
C TYR A 167 8.64 -0.41 -12.83
N LEU A 168 8.54 -0.46 -14.15
CA LEU A 168 8.31 -1.71 -14.91
C LEU A 168 9.50 -2.67 -14.76
N GLY A 169 10.74 -2.18 -14.74
CA GLY A 169 11.92 -2.99 -14.44
C GLY A 169 11.85 -3.61 -13.04
N GLY A 170 11.41 -2.84 -12.04
CA GLY A 170 11.18 -3.34 -10.69
C GLY A 170 10.09 -4.41 -10.62
N ILE A 171 8.96 -4.20 -11.29
CA ILE A 171 7.86 -5.18 -11.39
C ILE A 171 8.32 -6.45 -12.10
N ALA A 172 9.03 -6.33 -13.23
CA ALA A 172 9.56 -7.47 -13.97
C ALA A 172 10.55 -8.28 -13.12
N TRP A 173 11.42 -7.61 -12.37
CA TRP A 173 12.34 -8.27 -11.45
C TRP A 173 11.59 -8.96 -10.29
N ALA A 174 10.56 -8.33 -9.71
CA ALA A 174 9.73 -8.94 -8.68
C ALA A 174 8.97 -10.17 -9.18
N LEU A 175 8.46 -10.13 -10.41
CA LEU A 175 7.80 -11.26 -11.05
C LEU A 175 8.78 -12.40 -11.33
N TYR A 176 9.93 -12.08 -11.94
CA TYR A 176 11.00 -13.04 -12.19
C TYR A 176 11.41 -13.76 -10.90
N ARG A 177 11.62 -13.01 -9.81
CA ARG A 177 12.01 -13.56 -8.52
C ARG A 177 10.93 -14.46 -7.90
N ARG A 178 9.64 -14.25 -8.18
CA ARG A 178 8.58 -15.14 -7.69
C ARG A 178 8.44 -16.41 -8.51
N ILE A 179 8.63 -16.33 -9.84
CA ILE A 179 8.52 -17.49 -10.73
C ILE A 179 9.77 -18.37 -10.63
N PHE A 180 10.96 -17.77 -10.65
CA PHE A 180 12.23 -18.48 -10.78
C PHE A 180 13.13 -18.42 -9.53
N GLY A 181 12.82 -17.56 -8.55
CA GLY A 181 13.62 -17.46 -7.32
C GLY A 181 13.62 -18.75 -6.52
N THR A 182 14.68 -18.99 -5.76
CA THR A 182 14.87 -20.24 -5.01
C THR A 182 14.65 -20.09 -3.50
N GLU A 183 14.39 -18.87 -3.01
CA GLU A 183 14.27 -18.63 -1.57
C GLU A 183 13.02 -19.25 -0.97
N GLU A 184 13.19 -20.29 -0.16
CA GLU A 184 12.10 -21.06 0.46
C GLU A 184 11.16 -20.19 1.32
N ARG A 185 11.74 -19.20 2.02
CA ARG A 185 10.97 -18.21 2.78
C ARG A 185 9.96 -17.45 1.91
N LEU A 186 10.18 -17.28 0.61
CA LEU A 186 9.23 -16.63 -0.28
C LEU A 186 8.28 -17.64 -0.93
N LYS A 187 8.81 -18.78 -1.38
CA LYS A 187 8.03 -19.84 -2.04
C LYS A 187 6.85 -20.31 -1.19
N THR A 188 7.11 -20.60 0.08
CA THR A 188 6.10 -21.08 1.04
C THR A 188 4.89 -20.16 1.22
N LYS A 189 4.99 -18.88 0.83
CA LYS A 189 3.92 -17.87 1.00
C LYS A 189 3.55 -17.12 -0.27
N THR A 190 4.07 -17.55 -1.42
CA THR A 190 3.64 -17.04 -2.71
C THR A 190 2.30 -17.71 -3.07
N LYS A 191 1.29 -16.89 -3.31
CA LYS A 191 -0.09 -17.29 -3.65
C LYS A 191 -0.50 -16.66 -4.98
N MET A 192 -1.64 -17.10 -5.52
CA MET A 192 -2.19 -16.52 -6.76
C MET A 192 -2.38 -15.00 -6.64
N ASP A 193 -2.83 -14.53 -5.48
CA ASP A 193 -3.00 -13.10 -5.19
C ASP A 193 -1.72 -12.28 -5.39
N ASP A 194 -0.53 -12.86 -5.15
CA ASP A 194 0.73 -12.16 -5.41
C ASP A 194 0.96 -11.95 -6.92
N TYR A 195 0.64 -12.95 -7.74
CA TYR A 195 0.75 -12.87 -9.19
C TYR A 195 -0.30 -11.91 -9.77
N LEU A 196 -1.54 -11.98 -9.28
CA LEU A 196 -2.60 -11.05 -9.67
C LEU A 196 -2.25 -9.61 -9.29
N THR A 197 -1.66 -9.40 -8.11
CA THR A 197 -1.19 -8.08 -7.66
C THR A 197 -0.09 -7.55 -8.59
N LEU A 198 0.92 -8.36 -8.89
CA LEU A 198 1.99 -7.94 -9.81
C LEU A 198 1.47 -7.73 -11.24
N ALA A 199 0.52 -8.54 -11.70
CA ALA A 199 -0.11 -8.37 -12.99
C ALA A 199 -0.92 -7.07 -13.05
N LEU A 200 -1.68 -6.74 -12.02
CA LEU A 200 -2.41 -5.46 -11.91
C LEU A 200 -1.45 -4.27 -11.95
N LEU A 201 -0.40 -4.31 -11.13
CA LEU A 201 0.63 -3.26 -11.08
C LEU A 201 1.39 -3.11 -12.42
N GLY A 202 1.76 -4.23 -13.04
CA GLY A 202 2.41 -4.24 -14.35
C GLY A 202 1.48 -3.73 -15.45
N PHE A 203 0.21 -4.16 -15.45
CA PHE A 203 -0.80 -3.69 -16.38
C PHE A 203 -1.03 -2.19 -16.24
N MET A 204 -1.09 -1.64 -15.03
CA MET A 204 -1.18 -0.19 -14.81
C MET A 204 -0.01 0.57 -15.45
N GLY A 205 1.22 0.07 -15.29
CA GLY A 205 2.40 0.70 -15.90
C GLY A 205 2.39 0.64 -17.42
N VAL A 206 2.10 -0.54 -17.99
CA VAL A 206 2.04 -0.73 -19.45
C VAL A 206 0.89 0.07 -20.06
N SER A 207 -0.30 0.02 -19.45
CA SER A 207 -1.48 0.76 -19.93
C SER A 207 -1.29 2.28 -19.88
N GLY A 208 -0.47 2.79 -18.95
CA GLY A 208 -0.09 4.21 -18.91
C GLY A 208 0.70 4.61 -20.16
N LEU A 209 1.75 3.86 -20.48
CA LEU A 209 2.58 4.07 -21.67
C LEU A 209 1.79 3.90 -22.98
N THR A 210 0.90 2.90 -23.07
CA THR A 210 0.07 2.72 -24.28
C THR A 210 -0.99 3.81 -24.41
N THR A 211 -1.49 4.35 -23.30
CA THR A 211 -2.41 5.50 -23.33
C THR A 211 -1.69 6.73 -23.84
N GLU A 212 -0.45 6.97 -23.39
CA GLU A 212 0.37 8.04 -23.93
C GLU A 212 0.66 7.87 -25.43
N ALA A 213 1.06 6.66 -25.86
CA ALA A 213 1.28 6.34 -27.26
C ALA A 213 0.03 6.61 -28.12
N GLY A 214 -1.14 6.17 -27.65
CA GLY A 214 -2.42 6.44 -28.32
C GLY A 214 -2.72 7.93 -28.46
N ARG A 215 -2.40 8.73 -27.44
CA ARG A 215 -2.56 10.19 -27.48
C ARG A 215 -1.62 10.82 -28.51
N ILE A 216 -0.35 10.41 -28.56
CA ILE A 216 0.64 10.91 -29.53
C ILE A 216 0.18 10.66 -30.97
N ILE A 217 -0.40 9.48 -31.25
CA ILE A 217 -0.96 9.15 -32.57
C ILE A 217 -2.13 10.07 -32.91
N VAL A 218 -3.02 10.33 -31.95
CA VAL A 218 -4.19 11.22 -32.15
C VAL A 218 -3.77 12.67 -32.37
N GLU A 219 -2.73 13.14 -31.67
CA GLU A 219 -2.18 14.49 -31.81
C GLU A 219 -1.32 14.66 -33.07
N GLY A 220 -0.99 13.56 -33.77
CA GLY A 220 -0.25 13.60 -35.04
C GLY A 220 1.27 13.76 -34.88
N PHE A 221 1.86 13.12 -33.87
CA PHE A 221 3.31 13.12 -33.61
C PHE A 221 3.94 14.52 -33.49
N PRO A 222 3.46 15.39 -32.59
CA PRO A 222 4.08 16.69 -32.39
C PRO A 222 5.52 16.55 -31.88
N ASP A 223 6.40 17.45 -32.32
CA ASP A 223 7.86 17.34 -32.09
C ASP A 223 8.25 17.28 -30.61
N TYR A 224 7.50 17.95 -29.72
CA TYR A 224 7.77 17.97 -28.29
C TYR A 224 7.51 16.61 -27.61
N GLU A 225 6.72 15.73 -28.21
CA GLU A 225 6.44 14.39 -27.66
C GLU A 225 7.61 13.41 -27.83
N LYS A 226 8.69 13.79 -28.52
CA LYS A 226 9.93 13.00 -28.56
C LYS A 226 10.56 12.83 -27.17
N TRP A 227 10.22 13.70 -26.21
CA TRP A 227 10.61 13.58 -24.81
C TRP A 227 9.82 12.51 -24.05
N SER A 228 8.64 12.15 -24.55
CA SER A 228 7.84 10.99 -24.14
C SER A 228 8.38 9.73 -24.85
N PHE A 229 9.69 9.46 -24.74
CA PHE A 229 10.44 8.65 -25.70
C PHE A 229 10.00 7.17 -25.78
N VAL A 230 9.52 6.57 -24.69
CA VAL A 230 8.96 5.20 -24.67
C VAL A 230 7.57 5.21 -25.29
N GLY A 231 6.70 6.13 -24.89
CA GLY A 231 5.38 6.30 -25.47
C GLY A 231 5.44 6.58 -26.98
N TYR A 232 6.36 7.45 -27.40
CA TYR A 232 6.63 7.79 -28.80
C TYR A 232 7.14 6.57 -29.57
N PHE A 233 8.10 5.82 -29.02
CA PHE A 233 8.58 4.57 -29.64
C PHE A 233 7.45 3.53 -29.78
N ILE A 234 6.60 3.37 -28.77
CA ILE A 234 5.43 2.47 -28.85
C ILE A 234 4.44 2.95 -29.93
N ALA A 235 4.23 4.25 -30.05
CA ALA A 235 3.37 4.85 -31.07
C ALA A 235 3.87 4.59 -32.51
N GLU A 236 5.19 4.59 -32.73
CA GLU A 236 5.79 4.24 -34.02
C GLU A 236 5.75 2.73 -34.31
N LEU A 237 5.94 1.90 -33.26
CA LEU A 237 6.05 0.46 -33.41
C LEU A 237 4.71 -0.23 -33.67
N LEU A 238 3.63 0.25 -33.04
CA LEU A 238 2.32 -0.39 -33.13
C LEU A 238 1.58 0.11 -34.39
N PRO A 239 1.20 -0.77 -35.33
CA PRO A 239 0.42 -0.41 -36.51
C PRO A 239 -1.04 -0.14 -36.13
N ILE A 240 -1.30 0.98 -35.47
CA ILE A 240 -2.63 1.36 -34.97
C ILE A 240 -3.37 2.11 -36.07
N GLU A 241 -4.22 1.39 -36.81
CA GLU A 241 -5.05 1.97 -37.88
C GLU A 241 -6.05 3.01 -37.35
N ASN A 242 -6.53 2.84 -36.11
CA ASN A 242 -7.50 3.73 -35.48
C ASN A 242 -6.99 4.24 -34.11
N GLY A 243 -6.09 5.23 -34.15
CA GLY A 243 -5.50 5.85 -32.96
C GLY A 243 -6.55 6.43 -32.01
N VAL A 244 -7.65 6.96 -32.56
CA VAL A 244 -8.77 7.51 -31.80
C VAL A 244 -9.41 6.47 -30.88
N THR A 245 -9.77 5.30 -31.43
CA THR A 245 -10.39 4.21 -30.67
C THR A 245 -9.39 3.57 -29.71
N PHE A 246 -8.16 3.35 -30.17
CA PHE A 246 -7.10 2.76 -29.35
C PHE A 246 -6.82 3.60 -28.11
N HIS A 247 -6.63 4.93 -28.28
CA HIS A 247 -6.41 5.86 -27.17
C HIS A 247 -7.52 5.76 -26.13
N ARG A 248 -8.79 5.81 -26.55
CA ARG A 248 -9.94 5.75 -25.63
C ARG A 248 -10.00 4.43 -24.87
N ILE A 249 -9.81 3.30 -25.55
CA ILE A 249 -9.84 1.99 -24.90
C ILE A 249 -8.68 1.86 -23.91
N SER A 250 -7.46 2.22 -24.32
CA SER A 250 -6.28 2.20 -23.45
C SER A 250 -6.48 3.08 -22.22
N TRP A 251 -7.01 4.29 -22.40
CA TRP A 251 -7.33 5.21 -21.31
C TRP A 251 -8.36 4.64 -20.34
N ILE A 252 -9.46 4.06 -20.85
CA ILE A 252 -10.49 3.41 -20.02
C ILE A 252 -9.88 2.27 -19.20
N LEU A 253 -9.09 1.42 -19.84
CA LEU A 253 -8.43 0.29 -19.19
C LEU A 253 -7.46 0.74 -18.11
N HIS A 254 -6.65 1.76 -18.39
CA HIS A 254 -5.72 2.36 -17.43
C HIS A 254 -6.48 2.89 -16.20
N VAL A 255 -7.51 3.70 -16.41
CA VAL A 255 -8.34 4.28 -15.34
C VAL A 255 -9.05 3.21 -14.51
N ILE A 256 -9.66 2.22 -15.15
CA ILE A 256 -10.34 1.12 -14.44
C ILE A 256 -9.33 0.32 -13.60
N SER A 257 -8.13 0.05 -14.13
CA SER A 257 -7.10 -0.67 -13.38
C SER A 257 -6.66 0.09 -12.12
N PHE A 258 -6.59 1.43 -12.19
CA PHE A 258 -6.31 2.27 -11.02
C PHE A 258 -7.43 2.22 -9.97
N PHE A 259 -8.71 2.25 -10.38
CA PHE A 259 -9.83 2.10 -9.44
C PHE A 259 -9.86 0.72 -8.78
N ILE A 260 -9.56 -0.35 -9.54
CA ILE A 260 -9.39 -1.69 -8.99
C ILE A 260 -8.26 -1.69 -7.95
N PHE A 261 -7.11 -1.08 -8.26
CA PHE A 261 -6.01 -0.94 -7.32
C PHE A 261 -6.43 -0.26 -6.01
N LEU A 262 -7.17 0.86 -6.06
CA LEU A 262 -7.61 1.57 -4.85
C LEU A 262 -8.53 0.72 -3.95
N ILE A 263 -9.39 -0.12 -4.53
CA ILE A 263 -10.30 -1.01 -3.78
C ILE A 263 -9.54 -2.23 -3.23
N VAL A 264 -8.62 -2.80 -4.02
CA VAL A 264 -7.80 -3.97 -3.63
C VAL A 264 -6.73 -3.58 -2.61
N LEU A 265 -6.29 -2.32 -2.58
CA LEU A 265 -5.26 -1.80 -1.67
C LEU A 265 -5.51 -2.16 -0.20
N PRO A 266 -6.64 -1.80 0.44
CA PRO A 266 -6.91 -2.15 1.84
C PRO A 266 -7.20 -3.64 2.07
N GLN A 267 -7.56 -4.40 1.03
CA GLN A 267 -8.03 -5.78 1.15
C GLN A 267 -6.92 -6.81 0.95
N SER A 268 -5.85 -6.45 0.23
CA SER A 268 -4.79 -7.38 -0.16
C SER A 268 -3.49 -7.15 0.62
N LYS A 269 -2.42 -7.83 0.20
CA LYS A 269 -1.06 -7.58 0.67
C LYS A 269 -0.57 -6.16 0.33
N LEU A 270 -1.19 -5.45 -0.61
CA LEU A 270 -0.80 -4.08 -0.98
C LEU A 270 -0.98 -3.07 0.14
N ARG A 271 -1.82 -3.36 1.15
CA ARG A 271 -2.06 -2.45 2.28
C ARG A 271 -0.79 -2.01 3.01
N HIS A 272 0.30 -2.77 2.90
CA HIS A 272 1.61 -2.40 3.45
C HIS A 272 2.14 -1.06 2.93
N ILE A 273 1.69 -0.60 1.75
CA ILE A 273 1.97 0.75 1.24
C ILE A 273 1.53 1.82 2.25
N VAL A 274 0.45 1.56 3.01
CA VAL A 274 -0.06 2.43 4.07
C VAL A 274 0.38 1.93 5.45
N THR A 275 0.18 0.64 5.76
CA THR A 275 0.39 0.13 7.12
C THR A 275 1.86 0.10 7.52
N SER A 276 2.82 -0.14 6.62
CA SER A 276 4.24 -0.17 6.98
C SER A 276 4.81 1.21 7.35
N PRO A 277 4.60 2.30 6.57
CA PRO A 277 5.03 3.64 6.99
C PRO A 277 4.37 4.10 8.30
N VAL A 278 3.07 3.82 8.46
CA VAL A 278 2.35 4.10 9.72
C VAL A 278 2.98 3.32 10.87
N ASN A 279 3.30 2.04 10.68
CA ASN A 279 3.94 1.22 11.68
C ASN A 279 5.32 1.75 12.06
N MET A 280 6.11 2.15 11.07
CA MET A 280 7.44 2.72 11.27
C MET A 280 7.37 4.03 12.07
N TYR A 281 6.45 4.93 11.74
CA TYR A 281 6.20 6.15 12.53
C TYR A 281 5.84 5.84 13.99
N LEU A 282 5.04 4.81 14.21
CA LEU A 282 4.59 4.40 15.54
C LEU A 282 5.54 3.44 16.25
N SER A 283 6.61 2.97 15.59
CA SER A 283 7.52 1.94 16.08
C SER A 283 8.34 2.33 17.32
N PRO A 284 8.80 3.60 17.50
CA PRO A 284 9.59 3.95 18.68
C PRO A 284 8.78 3.76 19.96
N LYS A 285 9.42 3.18 20.97
CA LYS A 285 8.87 2.95 22.32
C LYS A 285 9.99 3.05 23.35
N GLU A 286 9.64 3.29 24.61
CA GLU A 286 10.58 3.52 25.71
C GLU A 286 11.37 2.26 26.06
N ARG A 287 10.72 1.10 25.95
CA ARG A 287 11.31 -0.20 26.24
C ARG A 287 12.24 -0.64 25.12
N PRO A 288 13.46 -1.13 25.43
CA PRO A 288 14.38 -1.65 24.42
C PRO A 288 13.74 -2.75 23.55
N LYS A 289 14.18 -2.85 22.29
CA LYS A 289 13.81 -3.97 21.41
C LYS A 289 14.13 -5.31 22.09
N GLY A 290 13.23 -6.28 21.96
CA GLY A 290 13.33 -7.61 22.57
C GLY A 290 13.05 -7.71 24.08
N ALA A 291 12.91 -6.60 24.82
CA ALA A 291 12.58 -6.69 26.24
C ALA A 291 11.10 -7.07 26.44
N MET A 292 10.84 -8.08 27.27
CA MET A 292 9.49 -8.53 27.65
C MET A 292 8.81 -7.52 28.57
N LYS A 293 7.48 -7.59 28.69
CA LYS A 293 6.74 -6.66 29.56
C LYS A 293 6.85 -7.25 30.95
N ASP A 294 7.02 -6.40 31.96
CA ASP A 294 6.92 -6.87 33.33
C ASP A 294 5.51 -7.42 33.55
N ILE A 295 5.44 -8.67 34.00
CA ILE A 295 4.19 -9.39 34.30
C ILE A 295 3.82 -9.28 35.78
N GLY A 296 4.60 -8.53 36.58
CA GLY A 296 4.39 -8.35 38.00
C GLY A 296 4.80 -9.58 38.82
N ASN A 297 4.51 -9.53 40.13
CA ASN A 297 4.73 -10.65 41.02
C ASN A 297 3.57 -11.64 40.90
N LEU A 298 3.82 -12.79 40.24
CA LEU A 298 2.81 -13.83 40.03
C LEU A 298 2.25 -14.42 41.33
N MET A 299 3.00 -14.34 42.44
CA MET A 299 2.56 -14.84 43.75
C MET A 299 1.54 -13.91 44.43
N GLU A 300 1.41 -12.68 43.95
CA GLU A 300 0.48 -11.67 44.46
C GLU A 300 -0.75 -11.50 43.55
N LEU A 301 -0.84 -12.29 42.47
CA LEU A 301 -1.99 -12.25 41.57
C LEU A 301 -3.10 -13.16 42.09
N ASP A 302 -4.29 -12.58 42.28
CA ASP A 302 -5.50 -13.32 42.67
C ASP A 302 -5.98 -14.28 41.56
N ASP A 303 -5.57 -14.05 40.30
CA ASP A 303 -5.92 -14.86 39.12
C ASP A 303 -4.72 -15.00 38.17
N ILE A 304 -3.98 -16.11 38.33
CA ILE A 304 -2.81 -16.46 37.51
C ILE A 304 -3.23 -16.82 36.07
N ASP A 305 -4.48 -17.25 35.84
CA ASP A 305 -4.96 -17.68 34.52
C ASP A 305 -5.15 -16.50 33.56
N SER A 306 -5.11 -15.26 34.07
CA SER A 306 -5.18 -14.02 33.29
C SER A 306 -3.81 -13.47 32.80
N VAL A 307 -2.71 -14.15 33.13
CA VAL A 307 -1.36 -13.65 32.83
C VAL A 307 -0.97 -13.88 31.37
N GLY A 308 -0.71 -12.80 30.65
CA GLY A 308 -0.21 -12.82 29.27
C GLY A 308 -1.26 -12.39 28.25
N VAL A 309 -1.18 -12.93 27.03
CA VAL A 309 -2.10 -12.63 25.93
C VAL A 309 -2.64 -13.91 25.32
N GLU A 310 -3.92 -14.18 25.56
CA GLU A 310 -4.66 -15.29 24.94
C GLU A 310 -5.65 -14.78 23.89
N LEU A 311 -6.45 -13.77 24.24
CA LEU A 311 -7.47 -13.19 23.37
C LEU A 311 -6.90 -12.02 22.58
N ILE A 312 -7.42 -11.76 21.38
CA ILE A 312 -7.07 -10.58 20.57
C ILE A 312 -7.25 -9.27 21.34
N GLU A 313 -8.29 -9.18 22.16
CA GLU A 313 -8.58 -8.03 23.01
C GLU A 313 -7.50 -7.77 24.09
N ASN A 314 -6.70 -8.78 24.45
CA ASN A 314 -5.63 -8.64 25.44
C ASN A 314 -4.37 -7.98 24.85
N PHE A 315 -4.20 -8.02 23.52
CA PHE A 315 -3.13 -7.30 22.85
C PHE A 315 -3.36 -5.79 22.94
N THR A 316 -2.30 -5.00 22.84
CA THR A 316 -2.42 -3.55 22.70
C THR A 316 -2.87 -3.17 21.30
N TRP A 317 -3.54 -2.02 21.15
CA TRP A 317 -3.93 -1.49 19.83
C TRP A 317 -2.77 -1.44 18.84
N LYS A 318 -1.55 -1.14 19.33
CA LYS A 318 -0.37 -1.01 18.50
C LYS A 318 0.24 -2.36 18.11
N GLN A 319 0.15 -3.38 18.97
CA GLN A 319 0.48 -4.75 18.58
C GLN A 319 -0.48 -5.26 17.50
N LEU A 320 -1.77 -4.92 17.57
CA LEU A 320 -2.73 -5.25 16.51
C LEU A 320 -2.38 -4.56 15.17
N VAL A 321 -1.91 -3.31 15.21
CA VAL A 321 -1.35 -2.63 14.02
C VAL A 321 -0.10 -3.35 13.49
N ASP A 322 0.80 -3.84 14.36
CA ASP A 322 2.01 -4.58 13.95
C ASP A 322 1.65 -5.86 13.16
N LEU A 323 0.58 -6.57 13.55
CA LEU A 323 0.11 -7.78 12.83
C LEU A 323 -0.27 -7.46 11.38
N ASP A 324 -0.94 -6.33 11.16
CA ASP A 324 -1.39 -5.89 9.84
C ASP A 324 -0.31 -5.17 9.02
N ALA A 325 0.80 -4.79 9.65
CA ALA A 325 1.98 -4.21 9.00
C ALA A 325 2.94 -5.27 8.41
N CYS A 326 2.77 -6.55 8.79
CA CYS A 326 3.61 -7.64 8.31
C CYS A 326 3.56 -7.78 6.78
N THR A 327 4.72 -7.69 6.13
CA THR A 327 4.85 -7.78 4.66
C THR A 327 5.09 -9.20 4.16
N VAL A 328 4.98 -10.21 5.03
CA VAL A 328 5.18 -11.64 4.69
C VAL A 328 6.59 -11.94 4.13
N CYS A 329 7.57 -11.06 4.35
CA CYS A 329 8.89 -11.18 3.72
C CYS A 329 9.73 -12.37 4.21
N GLY A 330 9.45 -12.92 5.40
CA GLY A 330 10.14 -14.09 5.95
C GLY A 330 11.60 -13.84 6.36
N ARG A 331 12.01 -12.57 6.53
CA ARG A 331 13.35 -12.25 7.05
C ARG A 331 13.53 -12.75 8.49
N CYS A 332 12.49 -12.58 9.32
CA CYS A 332 12.44 -13.13 10.68
C CYS A 332 12.56 -14.66 10.69
N THR A 333 11.89 -15.36 9.77
CA THR A 333 12.01 -16.82 9.58
C THR A 333 13.45 -17.22 9.29
N SER A 334 14.12 -16.52 8.35
CA SER A 334 15.46 -16.90 7.89
C SER A 334 16.58 -16.75 8.92
N VAL A 335 16.34 -16.01 10.01
CA VAL A 335 17.34 -15.78 11.06
C VAL A 335 16.97 -16.45 12.39
N CYS A 336 15.83 -17.14 12.47
CA CYS A 336 15.38 -17.79 13.70
C CYS A 336 16.14 -19.10 13.93
N PRO A 337 16.93 -19.25 15.01
CA PRO A 337 17.68 -20.48 15.26
C PRO A 337 16.76 -21.70 15.42
N ALA A 338 15.61 -21.54 16.09
CA ALA A 338 14.64 -22.61 16.28
C ALA A 338 14.14 -23.15 14.93
N ASN A 339 13.68 -22.26 14.04
CA ASN A 339 13.23 -22.60 12.70
C ASN A 339 14.34 -23.30 11.89
N LEU A 340 15.56 -22.77 11.92
CA LEU A 340 16.71 -23.32 11.19
C LEU A 340 17.09 -24.72 11.64
N THR A 341 16.84 -25.07 12.91
CA THR A 341 17.06 -26.42 13.46
C THR A 341 15.86 -27.37 13.29
N GLY A 342 14.82 -26.96 12.56
CA GLY A 342 13.62 -27.79 12.31
C GLY A 342 12.63 -27.84 13.48
N LYS A 343 12.76 -26.96 14.48
CA LYS A 343 11.73 -26.81 15.53
C LYS A 343 10.48 -26.13 14.94
N PRO A 344 9.30 -26.30 15.56
CA PRO A 344 8.04 -25.82 15.00
C PRO A 344 7.89 -24.29 14.93
N LEU A 345 8.74 -23.51 15.61
CA LEU A 345 8.65 -22.05 15.61
C LEU A 345 9.11 -21.43 14.27
N ASP A 346 8.18 -20.86 13.53
CA ASP A 346 8.45 -19.80 12.53
C ASP A 346 7.88 -18.46 13.05
N PRO A 347 8.72 -17.47 13.40
CA PRO A 347 8.25 -16.18 13.92
C PRO A 347 7.35 -15.42 12.96
N ARG A 348 7.49 -15.61 11.63
CA ARG A 348 6.55 -15.03 10.67
C ARG A 348 5.19 -15.67 10.81
N GLU A 349 5.12 -16.99 10.95
CA GLU A 349 3.86 -17.71 11.06
C GLU A 349 3.10 -17.31 12.31
N ILE A 350 3.78 -17.09 13.44
CA ILE A 350 3.14 -16.56 14.66
C ILE A 350 2.42 -15.24 14.36
N ILE A 351 3.09 -14.28 13.71
CA ILE A 351 2.48 -12.99 13.34
C ILE A 351 1.29 -13.17 12.39
N LEU A 352 1.41 -14.04 11.37
CA LEU A 352 0.33 -14.28 10.41
C LEU A 352 -0.87 -15.00 11.04
N LYS A 353 -0.63 -15.99 11.91
CA LYS A 353 -1.65 -16.76 12.62
C LYS A 353 -2.44 -15.87 13.57
N VAL A 354 -1.76 -15.06 14.39
CA VAL A 354 -2.44 -14.10 15.27
C VAL A 354 -3.18 -13.03 14.46
N GLY A 355 -2.56 -12.54 13.37
CA GLY A 355 -3.22 -11.61 12.45
C GLY A 355 -4.46 -12.18 11.75
N GLN A 356 -4.49 -13.49 11.45
CA GLN A 356 -5.66 -14.20 10.94
C GLN A 356 -6.78 -14.21 11.99
N VAL A 357 -6.47 -14.59 13.24
CA VAL A 357 -7.46 -14.58 14.33
C VAL A 357 -8.04 -13.18 14.54
N MET A 358 -7.18 -12.15 14.54
CA MET A 358 -7.62 -10.76 14.60
C MET A 358 -8.57 -10.41 13.45
N SER A 359 -8.21 -10.77 12.22
CA SER A 359 -8.96 -10.42 11.01
C SER A 359 -10.32 -11.11 10.91
N ASP A 360 -10.37 -12.41 11.24
CA ASP A 360 -11.57 -13.24 11.14
C ASP A 360 -12.59 -12.98 12.26
N THR A 361 -12.12 -12.57 13.43
CA THR A 361 -12.98 -12.30 14.61
C THR A 361 -13.38 -10.84 14.73
N GLY A 362 -12.93 -9.98 13.81
CA GLY A 362 -13.36 -8.60 13.74
C GLY A 362 -14.84 -8.49 13.36
N GLU A 363 -15.49 -7.39 13.75
CA GLU A 363 -16.89 -7.12 13.39
C GLU A 363 -17.02 -5.79 12.62
N PRO A 364 -17.23 -5.82 11.29
CA PRO A 364 -17.22 -7.00 10.42
C PRO A 364 -15.80 -7.60 10.24
N PRO A 365 -15.69 -8.87 9.83
CA PRO A 365 -14.40 -9.48 9.54
C PRO A 365 -13.75 -8.80 8.34
N VAL A 366 -12.43 -8.74 8.35
CA VAL A 366 -11.62 -8.19 7.24
C VAL A 366 -10.72 -9.28 6.65
N PRO A 367 -10.27 -9.17 5.39
CA PRO A 367 -9.35 -10.15 4.83
C PRO A 367 -8.02 -10.19 5.59
N ALA A 368 -7.56 -11.38 5.96
CA ALA A 368 -6.25 -11.57 6.56
C ALA A 368 -5.09 -11.35 5.57
N THR A 369 -3.86 -11.19 6.07
CA THR A 369 -2.66 -10.96 5.23
C THR A 369 -2.34 -12.15 4.32
N VAL A 370 -2.49 -13.35 4.87
CA VAL A 370 -2.36 -14.63 4.18
C VAL A 370 -3.33 -15.56 4.85
N THR A 371 -4.30 -16.08 4.10
CA THR A 371 -5.17 -17.15 4.60
C THR A 371 -4.36 -18.44 4.74
N THR A 372 -4.41 -19.03 5.94
CA THR A 372 -3.86 -20.37 6.16
C THR A 372 -4.70 -21.39 5.37
N PRO A 373 -4.10 -22.43 4.76
CA PRO A 373 -4.83 -23.45 3.98
C PRO A 373 -5.83 -24.28 4.80
N ILE A 374 -5.86 -24.10 6.12
CA ILE A 374 -6.72 -24.84 7.01
C ILE A 374 -8.12 -24.20 6.95
N ASP A 375 -9.06 -24.89 6.30
CA ASP A 375 -10.49 -24.56 6.17
C ASP A 375 -11.26 -24.48 7.51
N LEU A 376 -10.56 -24.64 8.63
CA LEU A 376 -11.12 -24.39 9.95
C LEU A 376 -11.30 -22.88 10.10
N LYS A 377 -12.56 -22.44 10.08
CA LYS A 377 -12.93 -21.07 10.44
C LYS A 377 -12.50 -20.81 11.88
N VAL A 378 -11.87 -19.66 12.10
CA VAL A 378 -11.61 -19.16 13.46
C VAL A 378 -12.97 -18.86 14.11
N LYS A 379 -13.22 -19.41 15.30
CA LYS A 379 -14.53 -19.32 15.98
C LYS A 379 -14.53 -18.31 17.12
N THR A 380 -13.39 -18.12 17.76
CA THR A 380 -13.19 -17.29 18.95
C THR A 380 -12.00 -16.38 18.76
N SER A 381 -11.89 -15.33 19.58
CA SER A 381 -10.73 -14.44 19.58
C SER A 381 -9.47 -15.04 20.23
N SER A 382 -9.47 -16.33 20.59
CA SER A 382 -8.28 -16.99 21.14
C SER A 382 -7.23 -17.26 20.07
N VAL A 383 -5.99 -16.82 20.32
CA VAL A 383 -4.86 -17.05 19.41
C VAL A 383 -4.47 -18.53 19.32
N PHE A 384 -4.84 -19.33 20.32
CA PHE A 384 -4.56 -20.78 20.37
C PHE A 384 -5.38 -21.60 19.39
N GLU A 385 -6.36 -21.00 18.70
CA GLU A 385 -6.99 -21.65 17.53
C GLU A 385 -6.01 -21.87 16.36
N ARG A 386 -4.90 -21.13 16.34
CA ARG A 386 -3.89 -21.20 15.26
C ARG A 386 -2.47 -21.45 15.76
N VAL A 387 -2.15 -21.00 16.97
CA VAL A 387 -0.82 -21.10 17.58
C VAL A 387 -0.81 -22.25 18.57
N THR A 388 0.19 -23.13 18.50
CA THR A 388 0.34 -24.23 19.47
C THR A 388 1.33 -23.87 20.58
N PRO A 389 1.20 -24.46 21.78
CA PRO A 389 2.18 -24.28 22.85
C PRO A 389 3.61 -24.64 22.44
N GLU A 390 3.80 -25.69 21.63
CA GLU A 390 5.12 -26.15 21.19
C GLU A 390 5.84 -25.12 20.32
N GLU A 391 5.11 -24.36 19.51
CA GLU A 391 5.66 -23.25 18.73
C GLU A 391 6.20 -22.16 19.66
N LEU A 392 5.44 -21.80 20.70
CA LEU A 392 5.83 -20.75 21.64
C LEU A 392 7.02 -21.18 22.51
N TRP A 393 6.99 -22.40 23.05
CA TRP A 393 8.07 -22.95 23.90
C TRP A 393 9.37 -23.23 23.13
N ALA A 394 9.34 -23.29 21.80
CA ALA A 394 10.54 -23.38 20.99
C ALA A 394 11.31 -22.05 20.87
N CYS A 395 10.74 -20.92 21.32
CA CYS A 395 11.40 -19.62 21.30
C CYS A 395 12.57 -19.55 22.27
N THR A 396 13.75 -19.17 21.78
CA THR A 396 14.96 -18.99 22.60
C THR A 396 15.17 -17.56 23.10
N SER A 397 14.21 -16.66 22.84
CA SER A 397 14.28 -15.23 23.21
C SER A 397 15.56 -14.51 22.74
N CYS A 398 16.19 -15.00 21.66
CA CYS A 398 17.44 -14.46 21.11
C CYS A 398 17.29 -13.14 20.32
N LYS A 399 16.06 -12.66 20.12
CA LYS A 399 15.73 -11.37 19.48
C LYS A 399 16.08 -11.22 17.99
N ALA A 400 16.69 -12.21 17.35
CA ALA A 400 17.11 -12.12 15.93
C ALA A 400 15.97 -11.68 14.97
N CYS A 401 14.74 -12.16 15.20
CA CYS A 401 13.57 -11.81 14.41
C CYS A 401 13.16 -10.32 14.52
N ASP A 402 13.27 -9.72 15.71
CA ASP A 402 12.93 -8.31 15.99
C ASP A 402 13.97 -7.35 15.39
N GLU A 403 15.25 -7.75 15.39
CA GLU A 403 16.32 -6.92 14.80
C GLU A 403 16.30 -6.88 13.27
N ILE A 404 15.91 -8.00 12.64
CA ILE A 404 15.89 -8.09 11.17
C ILE A 404 14.59 -7.58 10.53
N CYS A 405 13.52 -7.41 11.33
CA CYS A 405 12.23 -6.93 10.83
C CYS A 405 12.39 -5.51 10.24
N PRO A 406 12.03 -5.30 8.95
CA PRO A 406 12.24 -4.01 8.31
C PRO A 406 11.13 -2.99 8.55
N VAL A 407 10.01 -3.39 9.18
CA VAL A 407 8.77 -2.60 9.34
C VAL A 407 8.27 -2.58 10.77
#